data_AF-A0A7C3N8I5-F1
#
_entry.id   AF-A0A7C3N8I5-F1
#
_cell.length_a   1.000
_cell.length_b   1.000
_cell.length_c   1.000
_cell.angle_alpha   90.00
_cell.angle_beta   90.00
_cell.angle_gamma   90.00
#
_symmetry.space_group_name_H-M   'P 1'
#
loop_
_entity.id
_entity.type
_entity.pdbx_description
1 polymer ?
#
loop_
_entity_poly.entity_id
_entity_poly.type
_entity_poly.pdbx_seq_one_letter_code
_entity_poly.pdbx_strand_id
1 'polypeptide(L)'
;MRAVFTVDLPTLDGGSYPTDAQISEIIRSFGWEPVEICQCPDEVAKLEKCRELARILFEDMPPGSMSRLEHVVTYGYLADDYTRFVVIKLVEGQITFRLANNVLSRLQTSTAKIIRKLLNAQLEGKSFQISNQSVVIYERGNDYIVQTGRVIPNPLKETFRSDRKSVMIATTALSIFVVVLILLTLGGMASENYGLLGGTLERLSTAMLTATLVSGLNLTETYFEIYRNRIIVW
;
A
#
# COMPACT_ATOMS: atom_id res chain seq x y z
N MET A 1 -11.02 18.10 -3.56
CA MET A 1 -10.27 17.11 -4.38
C MET A 1 -10.85 15.74 -4.11
N ARG A 2 -10.62 14.78 -5.02
CA ARG A 2 -11.26 13.47 -4.95
C ARG A 2 -10.23 12.38 -5.25
N ALA A 3 -10.13 11.35 -4.42
CA ALA A 3 -9.29 10.19 -4.71
C ALA A 3 -10.17 9.00 -5.08
N VAL A 4 -9.77 8.26 -6.11
CA VAL A 4 -10.49 7.08 -6.60
C VAL A 4 -9.52 5.94 -6.78
N PHE A 5 -9.91 4.76 -6.29
CA PHE A 5 -9.22 3.51 -6.58
C PHE A 5 -10.22 2.35 -6.54
N THR A 6 -9.89 1.28 -7.26
CA THR A 6 -10.73 0.08 -7.37
C THR A 6 -10.03 -1.06 -6.65
N VAL A 7 -10.83 -1.90 -6.00
CA VAL A 7 -10.39 -3.08 -5.25
C VAL A 7 -11.06 -4.28 -5.88
N ASP A 8 -10.26 -5.27 -6.23
CA ASP A 8 -10.72 -6.57 -6.69
C ASP A 8 -11.13 -7.39 -5.45
N LEU A 9 -12.37 -7.87 -5.47
CA LEU A 9 -12.94 -8.70 -4.42
C LEU A 9 -12.47 -10.15 -4.61
N PRO A 10 -12.05 -10.85 -3.54
CA PRO A 10 -11.74 -12.26 -3.62
C PRO A 10 -13.02 -13.07 -3.90
N THR A 11 -12.89 -14.16 -4.66
CA THR A 11 -13.98 -15.14 -4.80
C THR A 11 -14.11 -15.96 -3.53
N LEU A 12 -15.34 -16.16 -3.05
CA LEU A 12 -15.65 -16.99 -1.88
C LEU A 12 -15.59 -18.48 -2.23
N ASP A 13 -15.68 -19.32 -1.21
CA ASP A 13 -15.74 -20.76 -1.40
C ASP A 13 -17.05 -21.14 -2.11
N GLY A 14 -16.94 -21.51 -3.38
CA GLY A 14 -18.09 -21.68 -4.29
C GLY A 14 -18.05 -20.79 -5.54
N GLY A 15 -17.03 -19.93 -5.67
CA GLY A 15 -16.81 -19.11 -6.87
C GLY A 15 -17.72 -17.89 -6.98
N SER A 16 -18.55 -17.62 -5.96
CA SER A 16 -19.34 -16.40 -5.86
C SER A 16 -18.52 -15.23 -5.33
N TYR A 17 -18.98 -14.01 -5.61
CA TYR A 17 -18.39 -12.80 -5.04
C TYR A 17 -19.10 -12.39 -3.74
N PRO A 18 -18.42 -11.61 -2.88
CA PRO A 18 -19.00 -11.08 -1.65
C PRO A 18 -20.26 -10.25 -1.90
N THR A 19 -21.25 -10.47 -1.05
CA THR A 19 -22.48 -9.69 -0.99
C THR A 19 -22.21 -8.28 -0.44
N ASP A 20 -23.12 -7.36 -0.72
CA ASP A 20 -23.00 -5.96 -0.29
C ASP A 20 -23.03 -5.84 1.24
N ALA A 21 -23.77 -6.74 1.91
CA ALA A 21 -23.79 -6.85 3.37
C ALA A 21 -22.41 -7.27 3.92
N GLN A 22 -21.77 -8.30 3.35
CA GLN A 22 -20.43 -8.74 3.75
C GLN A 22 -19.39 -7.64 3.53
N ILE A 23 -19.45 -6.94 2.39
CA ILE A 23 -18.55 -5.81 2.10
C ILE A 23 -18.74 -4.70 3.13
N SER A 24 -19.99 -4.35 3.44
CA SER A 24 -20.32 -3.32 4.43
C SER A 24 -19.82 -3.70 5.81
N GLU A 25 -20.01 -4.95 6.24
CA GLU A 25 -19.57 -5.45 7.54
C GLU A 25 -18.04 -5.33 7.70
N ILE A 26 -17.27 -5.73 6.68
CA ILE A 26 -15.81 -5.60 6.69
C ILE A 26 -15.40 -4.13 6.84
N ILE A 27 -16.02 -3.24 6.07
CA ILE A 27 -15.67 -1.81 6.11
C ILE A 27 -16.04 -1.20 7.47
N ARG A 28 -17.20 -1.56 8.03
CA ARG A 28 -17.63 -1.12 9.36
C ARG A 28 -16.72 -1.63 10.46
N SER A 29 -16.17 -2.84 10.33
CA SER A 29 -15.20 -3.41 11.28
C SER A 29 -13.94 -2.55 11.44
N PHE A 30 -13.64 -1.67 10.48
CA PHE A 30 -12.54 -0.72 10.58
C PHE A 30 -12.82 0.47 11.51
N GLY A 31 -14.07 0.64 11.96
CA GLY A 31 -14.47 1.72 12.86
C GLY A 31 -14.66 3.07 12.17
N TRP A 32 -14.97 3.07 10.87
CA TRP A 32 -15.21 4.29 10.08
C TRP A 32 -16.68 4.58 9.83
N GLU A 33 -17.57 3.85 10.49
CA GLU A 33 -18.99 4.07 10.40
C GLU A 33 -19.37 5.36 11.14
N PRO A 34 -20.04 6.32 10.47
CA PRO A 34 -20.54 7.53 11.12
C PRO A 34 -21.60 7.21 12.17
N VAL A 35 -21.64 8.04 13.22
CA VAL A 35 -22.60 7.89 14.34
C VAL A 35 -24.04 7.89 13.84
N GLU A 36 -24.33 8.68 12.81
CA GLU A 36 -25.65 8.79 12.19
C GLU A 36 -26.13 7.48 11.56
N ILE A 37 -25.21 6.63 11.09
CA ILE A 37 -25.52 5.32 10.51
C ILE A 37 -25.61 4.28 11.63
N CYS A 38 -24.76 4.36 12.65
CA CYS A 38 -24.81 3.47 13.82
C CYS A 38 -26.14 3.54 14.58
N GLN A 39 -26.83 4.68 14.54
CA GLN A 39 -28.12 4.89 15.22
C GLN A 39 -29.32 4.31 14.45
N CYS A 40 -29.14 3.85 13.21
CA CYS A 40 -30.21 3.27 12.42
C CYS A 40 -30.58 1.87 12.94
N PRO A 41 -31.89 1.53 13.01
CA PRO A 41 -32.36 0.30 13.66
C PRO A 41 -32.09 -0.98 12.85
N ASP A 42 -32.05 -0.89 11.53
CA ASP A 42 -31.90 -2.04 10.63
C ASP A 42 -30.96 -1.74 9.44
N GLU A 43 -30.55 -2.78 8.72
CA GLU A 43 -29.62 -2.65 7.60
C GLU A 43 -30.21 -1.88 6.40
N VAL A 44 -31.54 -1.92 6.23
CA VAL A 44 -32.22 -1.16 5.18
C VAL A 44 -32.14 0.34 5.47
N ALA A 45 -32.47 0.77 6.69
CA ALA A 45 -32.34 2.18 7.08
C ALA A 45 -30.88 2.64 7.05
N LYS A 46 -29.92 1.78 7.45
CA LYS A 46 -28.48 2.09 7.32
C LYS A 46 -28.09 2.37 5.88
N LEU A 47 -28.54 1.54 4.94
CA LEU A 47 -28.23 1.70 3.51
C LEU A 47 -28.87 2.99 2.95
N GLU A 48 -30.12 3.28 3.30
CA GLU A 48 -30.78 4.52 2.93
C GLU A 48 -30.04 5.75 3.48
N LYS A 49 -29.61 5.68 4.75
CA LYS A 49 -28.81 6.74 5.37
C LYS A 49 -27.43 6.90 4.70
N CYS A 50 -26.79 5.79 4.34
CA CYS A 50 -25.55 5.82 3.55
C CYS A 50 -25.76 6.54 2.22
N ARG A 51 -26.86 6.26 1.51
CA ARG A 51 -27.22 6.91 0.24
C ARG A 51 -27.50 8.41 0.40
N GLU A 52 -28.20 8.78 1.47
CA GLU A 52 -28.46 10.18 1.82
C GLU A 52 -27.15 10.95 2.06
N LEU A 53 -26.27 10.42 2.90
CA LEU A 53 -24.97 11.04 3.19
C LEU A 53 -24.04 11.06 1.97
N ALA A 54 -24.05 9.99 1.18
CA ALA A 54 -23.27 9.90 -0.05
C ALA A 54 -23.71 10.94 -1.08
N ARG A 55 -24.99 11.36 -1.11
CA ARG A 55 -25.51 12.36 -2.05
C ARG A 55 -24.69 13.64 -2.03
N ILE A 56 -24.34 14.12 -0.83
CA ILE A 56 -23.50 15.32 -0.64
C ILE A 56 -22.13 15.15 -1.33
N LEU A 57 -21.56 13.95 -1.27
CA LEU A 57 -20.28 13.63 -1.88
C LEU A 57 -20.39 13.56 -3.41
N PHE A 58 -21.53 13.10 -3.94
CA PHE A 58 -21.83 13.05 -5.37
C PHE A 58 -22.16 14.41 -6.00
N GLU A 59 -22.72 15.35 -5.24
CA GLU A 59 -22.94 16.73 -5.71
C GLU A 59 -21.62 17.44 -6.08
N ASP A 60 -20.54 17.09 -5.38
CA ASP A 60 -19.18 17.58 -5.66
C ASP A 60 -18.47 16.82 -6.82
N MET A 61 -19.17 15.90 -7.49
CA MET A 61 -18.65 15.09 -8.60
C MET A 61 -19.13 15.57 -9.97
N PRO A 62 -18.46 15.16 -11.07
CA PRO A 62 -18.84 15.52 -12.41
C PRO A 62 -20.27 15.05 -12.74
N PRO A 63 -20.92 15.76 -13.67
CA PRO A 63 -22.27 15.43 -14.12
C PRO A 63 -22.38 13.98 -14.58
N GLY A 64 -23.45 13.31 -14.16
CA GLY A 64 -23.67 11.87 -14.42
C GLY A 64 -23.21 10.93 -13.31
N SER A 65 -22.54 11.43 -12.26
CA SER A 65 -22.16 10.58 -11.11
C SER A 65 -23.35 10.20 -10.22
N MET A 66 -24.46 10.93 -10.29
CA MET A 66 -25.67 10.69 -9.49
C MET A 66 -26.35 9.36 -9.78
N SER A 67 -26.25 8.82 -10.99
CA SER A 67 -26.78 7.48 -11.31
C SER A 67 -26.08 6.37 -10.53
N ARG A 68 -24.88 6.63 -10.01
CA ARG A 68 -24.09 5.66 -9.23
C ARG A 68 -24.54 5.57 -7.77
N LEU A 69 -25.46 6.42 -7.35
CA LEU A 69 -25.95 6.49 -5.98
C LEU A 69 -26.74 5.23 -5.60
N GLU A 70 -27.39 4.59 -6.57
CA GLU A 70 -28.10 3.30 -6.39
C GLU A 70 -27.13 2.15 -6.06
N HIS A 71 -25.90 2.24 -6.53
CA HIS A 71 -24.83 1.24 -6.36
C HIS A 71 -23.97 1.47 -5.11
N VAL A 72 -24.36 2.40 -4.23
CA VAL A 72 -23.67 2.64 -2.96
C VAL A 72 -23.86 1.43 -2.06
N VAL A 73 -22.75 0.87 -1.61
CA VAL A 73 -22.72 -0.23 -0.64
C VAL A 73 -22.62 0.34 0.77
N THR A 74 -21.68 1.25 0.99
CA THR A 74 -21.49 1.87 2.31
C THR A 74 -20.87 3.26 2.18
N TYR A 75 -21.04 4.05 3.24
CA TYR A 75 -20.46 5.37 3.42
C TYR A 75 -19.68 5.39 4.72
N GLY A 76 -18.50 6.03 4.70
CA GLY A 76 -17.65 6.12 5.88
C GLY A 76 -16.96 7.46 6.04
N TYR A 77 -16.45 7.67 7.24
CA TYR A 77 -15.80 8.91 7.64
C TYR A 77 -14.56 8.62 8.49
N LEU A 78 -13.40 9.14 8.04
CA LEU A 78 -12.15 9.10 8.79
C LEU A 78 -12.03 10.37 9.62
N ALA A 79 -12.35 10.27 10.91
CA ALA A 79 -12.36 11.39 11.84
C ALA A 79 -11.00 12.11 11.93
N ASP A 80 -9.89 11.37 11.98
CA ASP A 80 -8.53 11.93 12.12
C ASP A 80 -8.19 12.96 11.02
N ASP A 81 -8.63 12.69 9.79
CA ASP A 81 -8.24 13.46 8.61
C ASP A 81 -9.40 14.30 8.05
N TYR A 82 -10.59 14.18 8.66
CA TYR A 82 -11.84 14.78 8.18
C TYR A 82 -12.17 14.37 6.74
N THR A 83 -11.85 13.13 6.36
CA THR A 83 -12.06 12.62 5.00
C THR A 83 -13.31 11.76 4.94
N ARG A 84 -14.22 12.11 4.03
CA ARG A 84 -15.43 11.34 3.74
C ARG A 84 -15.14 10.39 2.59
N PHE A 85 -15.74 9.21 2.61
CA PHE A 85 -15.64 8.29 1.50
C PHE A 85 -16.92 7.49 1.29
N VAL A 86 -17.09 7.04 0.06
CA VAL A 86 -18.17 6.15 -0.34
C VAL A 86 -17.59 4.96 -1.08
N VAL A 87 -18.21 3.81 -0.87
CA VAL A 87 -17.88 2.56 -1.56
C VAL A 87 -19.04 2.19 -2.45
N ILE A 88 -18.71 1.93 -3.72
CA ILE A 88 -19.67 1.68 -4.79
C ILE A 88 -19.32 0.34 -5.43
N LYS A 89 -20.33 -0.46 -5.76
CA LYS A 89 -20.16 -1.71 -6.50
C LYS A 89 -20.91 -1.61 -7.83
N LEU A 90 -20.17 -1.30 -8.89
CA LEU A 90 -20.71 -1.17 -10.26
C LEU A 90 -20.62 -2.49 -11.04
N VAL A 91 -19.61 -3.30 -10.75
CA VAL A 91 -19.30 -4.55 -11.46
C VAL A 91 -19.14 -5.64 -10.41
N GLU A 92 -19.61 -6.84 -10.70
CA GLU A 92 -19.36 -7.99 -9.84
C GLU A 92 -17.85 -8.26 -9.73
N GLY A 93 -17.39 -8.56 -8.51
CA GLY A 93 -15.98 -8.78 -8.24
C GLY A 93 -15.13 -7.53 -8.06
N GLN A 94 -15.71 -6.32 -8.16
CA GLN A 94 -14.96 -5.07 -7.91
C GLN A 94 -15.76 -4.07 -7.09
N ILE A 95 -15.06 -3.37 -6.20
CA ILE A 95 -15.59 -2.19 -5.50
C ILE A 95 -14.71 -0.98 -5.76
N THR A 96 -15.33 0.18 -5.89
CA THR A 96 -14.64 1.45 -6.08
C THR A 96 -14.77 2.29 -4.82
N PHE A 97 -13.63 2.70 -4.27
CA PHE A 97 -13.56 3.69 -3.21
C PHE A 97 -13.48 5.07 -3.83
N ARG A 98 -14.31 5.99 -3.34
CA ARG A 98 -14.25 7.41 -3.68
C ARG A 98 -14.15 8.22 -2.42
N LEU A 99 -13.05 8.93 -2.26
CA LEU A 99 -12.75 9.77 -1.11
C LEU A 99 -12.85 11.23 -1.51
N ALA A 100 -13.34 12.08 -0.60
CA ALA A 100 -13.41 13.51 -0.79
C ALA A 100 -12.77 14.26 0.38
N ASN A 101 -11.85 15.16 0.06
CA ASN A 101 -11.28 16.13 1.00
C ASN A 101 -10.80 17.38 0.23
N ASN A 102 -10.85 18.55 0.87
CA ASN A 102 -10.37 19.80 0.27
C ASN A 102 -8.85 19.94 0.36
N VAL A 103 -8.20 19.22 1.27
CA VAL A 103 -6.76 19.27 1.49
C VAL A 103 -6.08 18.04 0.89
N LEU A 104 -5.18 18.24 -0.08
CA LEU A 104 -4.50 17.15 -0.80
C LEU A 104 -3.73 16.21 0.14
N SER A 105 -2.94 16.76 1.07
CA SER A 105 -2.12 15.95 1.99
C SER A 105 -2.96 15.06 2.91
N ARG A 106 -4.12 15.57 3.36
CA ARG A 106 -5.08 14.77 4.15
C ARG A 106 -5.74 13.70 3.30
N LEU A 107 -6.12 14.02 2.06
CA LEU A 107 -6.68 13.05 1.11
C LEU A 107 -5.69 11.90 0.84
N GLN A 108 -4.42 12.23 0.59
CA GLN A 108 -3.36 11.25 0.36
C GLN A 108 -3.15 10.35 1.60
N THR A 109 -3.12 10.96 2.79
CA THR A 109 -2.96 10.25 4.07
C THR A 109 -4.12 9.30 4.34
N SER A 110 -5.37 9.77 4.18
CA SER A 110 -6.56 8.94 4.33
C SER A 110 -6.61 7.81 3.32
N THR A 111 -6.24 8.08 2.06
CA THR A 111 -6.18 7.05 1.02
C THR A 111 -5.19 5.95 1.40
N ALA A 112 -4.00 6.32 1.88
CA ALA A 112 -3.01 5.36 2.35
C ALA A 112 -3.49 4.56 3.57
N LYS A 113 -4.19 5.20 4.53
CA LYS A 113 -4.80 4.51 5.68
C LYS A 113 -5.84 3.49 5.25
N ILE A 114 -6.73 3.86 4.31
CA ILE A 114 -7.77 2.96 3.80
C ILE A 114 -7.14 1.77 3.08
N ILE A 115 -6.21 2.02 2.16
CA ILE A 115 -5.53 0.94 1.43
C ILE A 115 -4.77 0.01 2.38
N ARG A 116 -4.10 0.55 3.41
CA ARG A 116 -3.42 -0.27 4.43
C ARG A 116 -4.38 -1.25 5.11
N LYS A 117 -5.53 -0.76 5.57
CA LYS A 117 -6.52 -1.59 6.27
C LYS A 117 -7.14 -2.62 5.33
N LEU A 118 -7.43 -2.25 4.08
CA LEU A 118 -7.96 -3.17 3.09
C LEU A 118 -6.97 -4.29 2.74
N LEU A 119 -5.70 -3.95 2.49
CA LEU A 119 -4.67 -4.95 2.19
C LEU A 119 -4.39 -5.89 3.37
N ASN A 120 -4.59 -5.42 4.60
CA ASN A 120 -4.46 -6.24 5.81
C ASN A 120 -5.76 -6.99 6.16
N ALA A 121 -6.90 -6.60 5.59
CA ALA A 121 -8.16 -7.27 5.80
C ALA A 121 -8.21 -8.57 4.98
N GLN A 122 -8.91 -9.56 5.54
CA GLN A 122 -9.13 -10.83 4.89
C GLN A 122 -10.61 -11.16 4.93
N LEU A 123 -11.09 -11.74 3.85
CA LEU A 123 -12.43 -12.31 3.75
C LEU A 123 -12.27 -13.79 3.46
N GLU A 124 -12.69 -14.65 4.39
CA GLU A 124 -12.50 -16.11 4.31
C GLU A 124 -11.03 -16.50 4.04
N GLY A 125 -10.09 -15.79 4.66
CA GLY A 125 -8.65 -16.02 4.49
C GLY A 125 -8.05 -15.51 3.17
N LYS A 126 -8.86 -14.92 2.28
CA LYS A 126 -8.41 -14.33 1.02
C LYS A 126 -8.22 -12.82 1.18
N SER A 127 -7.13 -12.30 0.63
CA SER A 127 -6.79 -10.87 0.73
C SER A 127 -7.39 -10.06 -0.41
N PHE A 128 -7.68 -8.79 -0.13
CA PHE A 128 -8.07 -7.82 -1.14
C PHE A 128 -6.88 -7.40 -2.01
N GLN A 129 -7.13 -7.09 -3.28
CA GLN A 129 -6.12 -6.55 -4.18
C GLN A 129 -6.57 -5.21 -4.74
N ILE A 130 -5.64 -4.24 -4.86
CA ILE A 130 -5.95 -2.97 -5.52
C ILE A 130 -5.80 -3.16 -7.04
N SER A 131 -6.91 -2.96 -7.75
CA SER A 131 -6.97 -3.08 -9.20
C SER A 131 -6.01 -2.09 -9.87
N ASN A 132 -5.22 -2.59 -10.83
CA ASN A 132 -4.14 -1.85 -11.51
C ASN A 132 -3.09 -1.21 -10.58
N GLN A 133 -3.13 -1.51 -9.26
CA GLN A 133 -2.25 -0.91 -8.25
C GLN A 133 -2.19 0.62 -8.34
N SER A 134 -3.29 1.27 -8.74
CA SER A 134 -3.31 2.70 -9.04
C SER A 134 -4.37 3.43 -8.22
N VAL A 135 -4.02 4.63 -7.78
CA VAL A 135 -4.92 5.59 -7.12
C VAL A 135 -4.88 6.87 -7.93
N VAL A 136 -6.02 7.37 -8.34
CA VAL A 136 -6.10 8.59 -9.14
C VAL A 136 -6.74 9.70 -8.31
N ILE A 137 -6.07 10.85 -8.24
CA ILE A 137 -6.59 12.05 -7.60
C ILE A 137 -7.09 13.00 -8.68
N TYR A 138 -8.35 13.37 -8.56
CA TYR A 138 -9.03 14.31 -9.41
C TYR A 138 -9.24 15.65 -8.70
N GLU A 139 -9.33 16.70 -9.50
CA GLU A 139 -9.80 18.00 -9.05
C GLU A 139 -11.26 17.91 -8.55
N ARG A 140 -11.69 18.89 -7.75
CA ARG A 140 -13.08 18.99 -7.31
C ARG A 140 -13.96 19.38 -8.52
N GLY A 141 -15.12 18.75 -8.68
CA GLY A 141 -16.07 19.07 -9.75
C GLY A 141 -15.68 18.65 -11.17
N ASN A 142 -14.39 18.42 -11.44
CA ASN A 142 -13.88 18.06 -12.77
C ASN A 142 -13.20 16.69 -12.78
N ASP A 143 -13.17 16.03 -13.94
CA ASP A 143 -12.43 14.77 -14.16
C ASP A 143 -10.97 14.98 -14.61
N TYR A 144 -10.41 16.17 -14.33
CA TYR A 144 -8.99 16.41 -14.52
C TYR A 144 -8.17 15.66 -13.47
N ILE A 145 -7.26 14.81 -13.95
CA ILE A 145 -6.31 14.08 -13.12
C ILE A 145 -5.24 15.07 -12.65
N VAL A 146 -5.17 15.27 -11.34
CA VAL A 146 -4.17 16.11 -10.68
C VAL A 146 -2.92 15.30 -10.38
N GLN A 147 -3.10 14.06 -9.92
CA GLN A 147 -2.00 13.20 -9.50
C GLN A 147 -2.41 11.72 -9.59
N THR A 148 -1.44 10.87 -9.91
CA THR A 148 -1.62 9.41 -9.95
C THR A 148 -0.63 8.77 -9.00
N GLY A 149 -1.13 8.08 -7.98
CA GLY A 149 -0.35 7.27 -7.07
C GLY A 149 -0.31 5.80 -7.50
N ARG A 150 0.82 5.15 -7.28
CA ARG A 150 0.99 3.69 -7.42
C ARG A 150 1.05 3.04 -6.05
N VAL A 151 0.20 2.05 -5.82
CA VAL A 151 0.22 1.20 -4.63
C VAL A 151 1.41 0.25 -4.72
N ILE A 152 2.15 0.12 -3.62
CA ILE A 152 3.29 -0.79 -3.51
C ILE A 152 2.78 -2.15 -3.02
N PRO A 153 2.74 -3.19 -3.87
CA PRO A 153 2.25 -4.51 -3.47
C PRO A 153 3.24 -5.27 -2.59
N ASN A 154 4.54 -5.05 -2.79
CA ASN A 154 5.61 -5.74 -2.06
C ASN A 154 6.72 -4.75 -1.67
N PRO A 155 6.82 -4.38 -0.38
CA PRO A 155 7.84 -3.48 0.13
C PRO A 155 9.28 -3.95 -0.12
N LEU A 156 9.55 -5.26 -0.07
CA LEU A 156 10.90 -5.80 -0.33
C LEU A 156 11.31 -5.53 -1.78
N LYS A 157 10.46 -5.91 -2.72
CA LYS A 157 10.72 -5.70 -4.15
C LYS A 157 10.89 -4.22 -4.48
N GLU A 158 10.12 -3.36 -3.82
CA GLU A 158 10.24 -1.91 -3.98
C GLU A 158 11.53 -1.36 -3.37
N THR A 159 11.99 -1.90 -2.24
CA THR A 159 13.28 -1.54 -1.62
C THR A 159 14.44 -1.84 -2.58
N PHE A 160 14.48 -3.05 -3.14
CA PHE A 160 15.51 -3.42 -4.12
C PHE A 160 15.45 -2.57 -5.40
N ARG A 161 14.25 -2.12 -5.79
CA ARG A 161 14.06 -1.26 -6.96
C ARG A 161 14.47 0.19 -6.71
N SER A 162 14.18 0.72 -5.53
CA SER A 162 14.41 2.13 -5.15
C SER A 162 15.87 2.38 -4.79
N ASP A 163 16.52 1.46 -4.07
CA ASP A 163 17.91 1.61 -3.63
C ASP A 163 18.86 0.66 -4.38
N ARG A 164 18.86 0.75 -5.71
CA ARG A 164 19.76 -0.07 -6.56
C ARG A 164 21.24 0.12 -6.22
N LYS A 165 21.62 1.31 -5.72
CA LYS A 165 23.01 1.62 -5.37
C LYS A 165 23.46 0.81 -4.17
N SER A 166 22.71 0.82 -3.07
CA SER A 166 23.08 0.02 -1.90
C SER A 166 23.00 -1.47 -2.18
N VAL A 167 22.05 -1.93 -3.01
CA VAL A 167 22.02 -3.33 -3.47
C VAL A 167 23.28 -3.69 -4.24
N MET A 168 23.71 -2.83 -5.17
CA MET A 168 24.93 -3.07 -5.96
C MET A 168 26.18 -3.07 -5.08
N ILE A 169 26.29 -2.13 -4.14
CA ILE A 169 27.43 -2.07 -3.21
C ILE A 169 27.44 -3.31 -2.31
N ALA A 170 26.29 -3.69 -1.73
CA ALA A 170 26.18 -4.87 -0.87
C ALA A 170 26.55 -6.15 -1.62
N THR A 171 26.03 -6.35 -2.84
CA THR A 171 26.31 -7.56 -3.64
C THR A 171 27.77 -7.59 -4.12
N THR A 172 28.33 -6.46 -4.56
CA THR A 172 29.72 -6.37 -4.99
C THR A 172 30.69 -6.56 -3.82
N ALA A 173 30.46 -5.90 -2.69
CA ALA A 173 31.29 -6.05 -1.49
C ALA A 173 31.22 -7.48 -0.93
N LEU A 174 30.03 -8.09 -0.89
CA LEU A 174 29.86 -9.46 -0.43
C LEU A 174 30.57 -10.46 -1.36
N SER A 175 30.45 -10.31 -2.68
CA SER A 175 31.14 -11.19 -3.63
C SER A 175 32.67 -11.07 -3.53
N ILE A 176 33.22 -9.85 -3.43
CA ILE A 176 34.66 -9.64 -3.21
C ILE A 176 35.07 -10.26 -1.86
N PHE A 177 34.28 -10.06 -0.81
CA PHE A 177 34.55 -10.64 0.51
C PHE A 177 34.62 -12.17 0.45
N VAL A 178 33.66 -12.83 -0.21
CA VAL A 178 33.66 -14.29 -0.37
C VAL A 178 34.87 -14.77 -1.17
N VAL A 179 35.25 -14.07 -2.25
CA VAL A 179 36.45 -14.40 -3.03
C VAL A 179 37.71 -14.27 -2.17
N VAL A 180 37.86 -13.19 -1.40
CA VAL A 180 38.99 -12.97 -0.50
C VAL A 180 39.03 -14.05 0.59
N LEU A 181 37.87 -14.44 1.15
CA LEU A 181 37.78 -15.50 2.15
C LEU A 181 38.19 -16.86 1.59
N ILE A 182 37.79 -17.19 0.35
CA ILE A 182 38.20 -18.40 -0.35
C ILE A 182 39.73 -18.37 -0.60
N LEU A 183 40.28 -17.23 -1.03
CA LEU A 183 41.72 -17.09 -1.24
C LEU A 183 42.51 -17.22 0.07
N LEU A 184 42.00 -16.68 1.18
CA LEU A 184 42.62 -16.82 2.49
C LEU A 184 42.57 -18.26 3.00
N THR A 185 41.45 -18.98 2.79
CA THR A 185 41.30 -20.37 3.25
C THR A 185 42.10 -21.37 2.40
N LEU A 186 42.15 -21.18 1.07
CA LEU A 186 42.99 -21.98 0.17
C LEU A 186 44.47 -21.63 0.29
N GLY A 187 44.80 -20.33 0.41
CA GLY A 187 46.17 -19.83 0.60
C GLY A 187 46.74 -20.15 1.98
N GLY A 188 45.89 -20.29 3.00
CA GLY A 188 46.28 -20.76 4.33
C GLY A 188 46.76 -22.22 4.36
N MET A 189 46.45 -23.03 3.34
CA MET A 189 47.08 -24.34 3.13
C MET A 189 48.45 -24.24 2.42
N ALA A 190 48.82 -23.07 1.88
CA ALA A 190 50.00 -22.85 1.06
C ALA A 190 50.90 -21.72 1.61
N SER A 191 51.70 -22.08 2.61
CA SER A 191 53.04 -21.53 2.92
C SER A 191 53.17 -20.22 3.70
N GLU A 192 54.11 -20.27 4.66
CA GLU A 192 54.55 -19.27 5.62
C GLU A 192 55.20 -17.99 5.02
N ASN A 193 55.14 -17.77 3.70
CA ASN A 193 55.94 -16.74 3.00
C ASN A 193 55.18 -15.48 2.52
N TYR A 194 53.91 -15.28 2.90
CA TYR A 194 53.07 -14.19 2.37
C TYR A 194 52.64 -13.11 3.39
N GLY A 195 53.48 -12.77 4.36
CA GLY A 195 53.12 -11.83 5.45
C GLY A 195 52.57 -10.46 5.00
N LEU A 196 53.06 -9.90 3.88
CA LEU A 196 52.56 -8.63 3.32
C LEU A 196 51.21 -8.79 2.57
N LEU A 197 51.03 -9.89 1.85
CA LEU A 197 49.80 -10.17 1.09
C LEU A 197 48.66 -10.59 2.03
N GLY A 198 48.94 -11.34 3.10
CA GLY A 198 47.97 -11.66 4.15
C GLY A 198 47.40 -10.41 4.82
N GLY A 199 48.26 -9.50 5.28
CA GLY A 199 47.82 -8.26 5.94
C GLY A 199 47.02 -7.32 5.06
N THR A 200 47.27 -7.28 3.75
CA THR A 200 46.46 -6.49 2.80
C THR A 200 45.11 -7.14 2.51
N LEU A 201 45.05 -8.47 2.39
CA LEU A 201 43.81 -9.22 2.22
C LEU A 201 42.90 -9.14 3.45
N GLU A 202 43.46 -9.17 4.66
CA GLU A 202 42.68 -9.00 5.91
C GLU A 202 42.07 -7.60 6.03
N ARG A 203 42.81 -6.55 5.62
CA ARG A 203 42.27 -5.18 5.59
C ARG A 203 41.18 -5.05 4.53
N LEU A 204 41.38 -5.65 3.37
CA LEU A 204 40.39 -5.66 2.30
C LEU A 204 39.12 -6.41 2.73
N SER A 205 39.24 -7.58 3.35
CA SER A 205 38.09 -8.35 3.84
C SER A 205 37.31 -7.58 4.90
N THR A 206 38.00 -6.93 5.84
CA THR A 206 37.37 -6.08 6.86
C THR A 206 36.64 -4.89 6.24
N ALA A 207 37.25 -4.22 5.26
CA ALA A 207 36.62 -3.10 4.54
C ALA A 207 35.38 -3.55 3.76
N MET A 208 35.45 -4.70 3.08
CA MET A 208 34.32 -5.25 2.31
C MET A 208 33.19 -5.74 3.21
N LEU A 209 33.50 -6.36 4.35
CA LEU A 209 32.51 -6.72 5.36
C LEU A 209 31.81 -5.47 5.91
N THR A 210 32.58 -4.44 6.24
CA THR A 210 32.05 -3.16 6.74
C THR A 210 31.13 -2.50 5.69
N ALA A 211 31.57 -2.44 4.43
CA ALA A 211 30.77 -1.89 3.34
C ALA A 211 29.47 -2.68 3.11
N THR A 212 29.51 -4.01 3.24
CA THR A 212 28.34 -4.88 3.15
C THR A 212 27.37 -4.63 4.30
N LEU A 213 27.87 -4.52 5.53
CA LEU A 213 27.05 -4.24 6.72
C LEU A 213 26.39 -2.86 6.63
N VAL A 214 27.15 -1.81 6.30
CA VAL A 214 26.61 -0.45 6.15
C VAL A 214 25.54 -0.40 5.06
N SER A 215 25.79 -1.04 3.92
CA SER A 215 24.81 -1.11 2.83
C SER A 215 23.57 -1.93 3.21
N GLY A 216 23.74 -3.02 3.96
CA GLY A 216 22.65 -3.84 4.48
C GLY A 216 21.78 -3.07 5.49
N LEU A 217 22.39 -2.25 6.35
CA LEU A 217 21.66 -1.36 7.26
C LEU A 217 20.84 -0.32 6.49
N ASN A 218 21.42 0.31 5.47
CA ASN A 218 20.70 1.28 4.64
C ASN A 218 19.52 0.66 3.88
N LEU A 219 19.69 -0.56 3.34
CA LEU A 219 18.59 -1.31 2.74
C LEU A 219 17.50 -1.67 3.75
N THR A 220 17.89 -2.00 4.97
CA THR A 220 16.95 -2.32 6.06
C THR A 220 16.17 -1.07 6.48
N GLU A 221 16.83 0.08 6.60
CA GLU A 221 16.19 1.37 6.88
C GLU A 221 15.19 1.72 5.77
N THR A 222 15.61 1.64 4.50
CA THR A 222 14.75 1.88 3.34
C THR A 222 13.54 0.94 3.33
N TYR A 223 13.75 -0.34 3.65
CA TYR A 223 12.68 -1.32 3.76
C TYR A 223 11.66 -0.94 4.84
N PHE A 224 12.12 -0.58 6.04
CA PHE A 224 11.23 -0.16 7.12
C PHE A 224 10.51 1.15 6.81
N GLU A 225 11.18 2.09 6.13
CA GLU A 225 10.56 3.33 5.67
C GLU A 225 9.41 3.03 4.69
N ILE A 226 9.64 2.16 3.70
CA ILE A 226 8.61 1.78 2.75
C ILE A 226 7.47 1.02 3.45
N TYR A 227 7.81 0.01 4.24
CA TYR A 227 6.84 -0.83 4.95
C TYR A 227 5.94 -0.03 5.89
N ARG A 228 6.51 0.90 6.67
CA ARG A 228 5.75 1.68 7.67
C ARG A 228 5.07 2.90 7.06
N ASN A 229 5.76 3.63 6.18
CA ASN A 229 5.36 4.99 5.82
C ASN A 229 4.89 5.12 4.36
N ARG A 230 5.33 4.26 3.43
CA ARG A 230 5.03 4.40 1.99
C ARG A 230 4.27 3.20 1.42
N ILE A 231 2.94 3.26 1.50
CA ILE A 231 2.06 2.30 0.79
C ILE A 231 1.78 2.76 -0.64
N ILE A 232 1.78 4.08 -0.87
CA ILE A 232 1.52 4.68 -2.16
C ILE A 232 2.73 5.55 -2.52
N VAL A 233 3.24 5.38 -3.73
CA VAL A 233 4.19 6.32 -4.35
C VAL A 233 3.37 7.27 -5.20
N TRP A 234 3.31 8.54 -4.79
CA TRP A 234 2.57 9.59 -5.47
C TRP A 234 3.34 10.27 -6.60
#